data_AF-A0A850VJ41-F1
#
_entry.id   AF-A0A850VJ41-F1
#
_cell.length_a   1.000
_cell.length_b   1.000
_cell.length_c   1.000
_cell.angle_alpha   90.00
_cell.angle_beta   90.00
_cell.angle_gamma   90.00
#
_symmetry.space_group_name_H-M   'P 1'
#
loop_
_entity.id
_entity.type
_entity.pdbx_description
1 polymer ?
#
loop_
_entity_poly.entity_id
_entity_poly.type
_entity_poly.pdbx_seq_one_letter_code
_entity_poly.pdbx_strand_id
1 'polypeptide(L)'
;YPWRHTPETQLRDFNLTEIEAMLGSYTKVLFVRDPFQRLISTFMQEMGSSSSFSSFVQDVLDSRHHNASVAWKPLVSLCQPCLVQYDYVVMFGFLSQELGHLLRRAGLPVDSLLTEFTDTQVRWTYSWLSEQMFSELSLQQKQQLSHFYRWDLAAFPFSSSFRSD
;
A
#
# COMPACT_ATOMS: atom_id res chain seq x y z
N TYR A 1 0.34 23.05 19.16
CA TYR A 1 1.77 22.69 19.05
C TYR A 1 2.21 22.92 17.61
N PRO A 2 3.20 23.78 17.33
CA PRO A 2 3.67 23.99 15.97
C PRO A 2 4.67 22.87 15.62
N TRP A 3 4.32 22.06 14.63
CA TRP A 3 5.20 21.03 14.07
C TRP A 3 6.44 21.70 13.49
N ARG A 4 7.58 21.62 14.19
CA ARG A 4 8.89 21.90 13.58
C ARG A 4 9.14 20.77 12.60
N HIS A 5 9.18 21.07 11.30
CA HIS A 5 9.65 20.16 10.28
C HIS A 5 11.11 19.80 10.61
N THR A 6 11.31 18.63 11.21
CA THR A 6 12.62 18.00 11.29
C THR A 6 13.01 17.58 9.87
N PRO A 7 14.25 17.80 9.42
CA PRO A 7 14.69 17.26 8.13
C PRO A 7 14.50 15.75 8.14
N GLU A 8 13.76 15.22 7.17
CA GLU A 8 13.61 13.78 6.99
C GLU A 8 14.96 13.19 6.59
N THR A 9 15.60 12.46 7.51
CA THR A 9 16.81 11.70 7.22
C THR A 9 16.44 10.42 6.47
N GLN A 10 17.06 10.17 5.32
CA GLN A 10 16.81 8.96 4.54
C GLN A 10 17.88 7.91 4.80
N LEU A 11 17.51 6.63 4.79
CA LEU A 11 18.48 5.54 4.98
C LEU A 11 19.64 5.59 3.97
N ARG A 12 19.38 6.08 2.75
CA ARG A 12 20.41 6.25 1.71
C ARG A 12 21.51 7.26 2.06
N ASP A 13 21.29 8.09 3.07
CA ASP A 13 22.24 9.11 3.49
C ASP A 13 23.32 8.54 4.44
N PHE A 14 23.19 7.27 4.85
CA PHE A 14 24.10 6.55 5.74
C PHE A 14 24.95 5.52 4.98
N ASN A 15 26.07 5.10 5.58
CA ASN A 15 26.88 4.00 5.02
C ASN A 15 26.25 2.63 5.31
N LEU A 16 26.72 1.57 4.63
CA LEU A 16 26.15 0.23 4.75
C LEU A 16 26.18 -0.31 6.19
N THR A 17 27.28 -0.12 6.93
CA THR A 17 27.40 -0.58 8.31
C THR A 17 26.41 0.13 9.24
N GLU A 18 26.21 1.42 9.04
CA GLU A 18 25.21 2.20 9.79
C GLU A 18 23.79 1.74 9.46
N ILE A 19 23.49 1.52 8.16
CA ILE A 19 22.18 1.01 7.72
C ILE A 19 21.90 -0.36 8.35
N GLU A 20 22.88 -1.28 8.32
CA GLU A 20 22.75 -2.61 8.93
C GLU A 20 22.53 -2.51 10.44
N ALA A 21 23.26 -1.64 11.14
CA ALA A 21 23.08 -1.41 12.57
C ALA A 21 21.69 -0.83 12.90
N MET A 22 21.20 0.11 12.08
CA MET A 22 19.85 0.66 12.22
C MET A 22 18.78 -0.41 11.98
N LEU A 23 18.88 -1.14 10.86
CA LEU A 23 17.93 -2.20 10.52
C LEU A 23 17.94 -3.34 11.54
N GLY A 24 19.09 -3.61 12.19
CA GLY A 24 19.23 -4.60 13.25
C GLY A 24 18.69 -4.16 14.62
N SER A 25 18.58 -2.84 14.87
CA SER A 25 18.14 -2.32 16.17
C SER A 25 16.68 -1.85 16.20
N TYR A 26 16.09 -1.57 15.03
CA TYR A 26 14.75 -0.99 14.96
C TYR A 26 13.67 -2.06 14.80
N THR A 27 12.50 -1.82 15.39
CA THR A 27 11.27 -2.54 15.05
C THR A 27 10.79 -2.09 13.68
N LYS A 28 10.75 -3.00 12.72
CA LYS A 28 10.39 -2.73 11.32
C LYS A 28 8.97 -3.20 11.06
N VAL A 29 8.10 -2.27 10.72
CA VAL A 29 6.69 -2.53 10.41
C VAL A 29 6.43 -2.22 8.94
N LEU A 30 5.93 -3.20 8.21
CA LEU A 30 5.51 -3.05 6.82
C LEU A 30 3.99 -2.91 6.76
N PHE A 31 3.49 -1.77 6.28
CA PHE A 31 2.07 -1.59 5.98
C PHE A 31 1.80 -1.99 4.54
N VAL A 32 0.94 -2.98 4.35
CA VAL A 32 0.52 -3.46 3.02
C VAL A 32 -0.94 -3.12 2.78
N ARG A 33 -1.27 -2.72 1.55
CA ARG A 33 -2.63 -2.45 1.11
C ARG A 33 -2.83 -3.11 -0.23
N ASP A 34 -4.02 -3.61 -0.47
CA ASP A 34 -4.39 -4.21 -1.74
C ASP A 34 -3.98 -3.27 -2.90
N PRO A 35 -3.24 -3.78 -3.91
CA PRO A 35 -2.67 -2.94 -4.96
C PRO A 35 -3.75 -2.25 -5.80
N PHE A 36 -4.92 -2.85 -5.97
CA PHE A 36 -6.04 -2.27 -6.69
C PHE A 36 -6.72 -1.16 -5.89
N GLN A 37 -6.87 -1.33 -4.58
CA GLN A 37 -7.35 -0.24 -3.72
C GLN A 37 -6.38 0.94 -3.68
N ARG A 38 -5.06 0.67 -3.69
CA ARG A 38 -4.04 1.72 -3.82
C ARG A 38 -4.21 2.47 -5.14
N LEU A 39 -4.36 1.74 -6.24
CA LEU A 39 -4.52 2.31 -7.57
C LEU A 39 -5.74 3.23 -7.66
N ILE A 40 -6.90 2.79 -7.14
CA ILE A 40 -8.11 3.61 -7.06
C ILE A 40 -7.88 4.84 -6.18
N SER A 41 -7.24 4.67 -5.03
CA SER A 41 -6.93 5.78 -4.13
C SER A 41 -6.06 6.84 -4.81
N THR A 42 -5.06 6.41 -5.61
CA THR A 42 -4.22 7.33 -6.38
C THR A 42 -5.01 8.02 -7.47
N PHE A 43 -5.82 7.29 -8.24
CA PHE A 43 -6.70 7.88 -9.25
C PHE A 43 -7.60 8.96 -8.64
N MET A 44 -8.22 8.69 -7.48
CA MET A 44 -9.07 9.64 -6.77
C MET A 44 -8.33 10.88 -6.28
N GLN A 45 -7.07 10.75 -5.86
CA GLN A 45 -6.23 11.88 -5.43
C GLN A 45 -5.74 12.71 -6.62
N GLU A 46 -5.57 12.08 -7.78
CA GLU A 46 -5.04 12.69 -9.01
C GLU A 46 -6.14 13.13 -9.98
N MET A 47 -7.42 13.17 -9.56
CA MET A 47 -8.63 13.49 -10.36
C MET A 47 -8.62 14.87 -11.07
N GLY A 48 -7.52 15.61 -11.05
CA GLY A 48 -7.29 16.76 -11.91
C GLY A 48 -6.65 16.44 -13.29
N SER A 49 -6.26 15.19 -13.59
CA SER A 49 -5.37 14.90 -14.75
C SER A 49 -5.89 13.90 -15.80
N SER A 50 -6.70 12.91 -15.44
CA SER A 50 -7.19 11.87 -16.35
C SER A 50 -8.71 11.90 -16.51
N SER A 51 -9.21 11.59 -17.71
CA SER A 51 -10.64 11.69 -18.06
C SER A 51 -11.47 10.46 -17.65
N SER A 52 -10.84 9.31 -17.41
CA SER A 52 -11.49 8.05 -16.98
C SER A 52 -10.52 7.14 -16.22
N PHE A 53 -11.04 6.18 -15.47
CA PHE A 53 -10.20 5.20 -14.78
C PHE A 53 -9.47 4.29 -15.77
N SER A 54 -10.12 3.96 -16.89
CA SER A 54 -9.52 3.17 -17.96
C SER A 54 -8.30 3.84 -18.59
N SER A 55 -8.38 5.15 -18.89
CA SER A 55 -7.26 5.93 -19.40
C SER A 55 -6.10 5.97 -18.40
N PHE A 56 -6.41 6.21 -17.12
CA PHE A 56 -5.40 6.21 -16.05
C PHE A 56 -4.69 4.85 -15.93
N VAL A 57 -5.44 3.75 -15.99
CA VAL A 57 -4.84 2.40 -15.98
C VAL A 57 -3.91 2.20 -17.18
N GLN A 58 -4.29 2.70 -18.36
CA GLN A 58 -3.42 2.62 -19.53
C GLN A 58 -2.11 3.38 -19.31
N ASP A 59 -2.18 4.60 -18.76
CA ASP A 59 -0.98 5.40 -18.42
C ASP A 59 -0.08 4.67 -17.41
N VAL A 60 -0.67 4.01 -16.40
CA VAL A 60 0.07 3.20 -15.42
C VAL A 60 0.75 2.00 -16.09
N LEU A 61 0.06 1.33 -17.01
CA LEU A 61 0.59 0.18 -17.75
C LEU A 61 1.69 0.58 -18.76
N ASP A 62 1.62 1.79 -19.32
CA ASP A 62 2.57 2.31 -20.31
C ASP A 62 3.80 2.98 -19.65
N SER A 63 3.63 3.58 -18.47
CA SER A 63 4.70 4.22 -17.68
C SER A 63 5.71 3.24 -17.06
N ARG A 64 5.68 1.96 -17.49
CA ARG A 64 6.44 0.84 -16.93
C ARG A 64 7.95 1.08 -16.80
N HIS A 65 8.56 2.01 -17.55
CA HIS A 65 10.03 2.04 -17.67
C HIS A 65 10.78 3.33 -17.32
N HIS A 66 10.19 4.54 -17.28
CA HIS A 66 11.04 5.74 -17.09
C HIS A 66 10.59 6.82 -16.11
N ASN A 67 9.38 6.80 -15.54
CA ASN A 67 8.93 7.78 -14.53
C ASN A 67 7.73 7.28 -13.71
N ALA A 68 7.63 5.98 -13.42
CA ALA A 68 6.52 5.46 -12.63
C ALA A 68 6.53 6.09 -11.22
N SER A 69 5.46 6.83 -10.89
CA SER A 69 5.25 7.39 -9.56
C SER A 69 5.33 6.28 -8.51
N VAL A 70 5.90 6.59 -7.34
CA VAL A 70 5.90 5.68 -6.18
C VAL A 70 4.48 5.22 -5.84
N ALA A 71 3.47 6.02 -6.19
CA ALA A 71 2.06 5.77 -5.91
C ALA A 71 1.55 4.42 -6.46
N TRP A 72 1.90 4.05 -7.69
CA TRP A 72 1.40 2.82 -8.34
C TRP A 72 2.45 1.72 -8.52
N LYS A 73 3.69 1.90 -8.04
CA LYS A 73 4.69 0.84 -8.06
C LYS A 73 4.25 -0.35 -7.18
N PRO A 74 4.54 -1.60 -7.61
CA PRO A 74 4.31 -2.77 -6.76
C PRO A 74 5.01 -2.65 -5.40
N LEU A 75 4.31 -3.02 -4.34
CA LEU A 75 4.79 -3.00 -2.96
C LEU A 75 6.08 -3.80 -2.80
N VAL A 76 6.17 -4.98 -3.40
CA VAL A 76 7.38 -5.80 -3.30
C VAL A 76 8.61 -5.11 -3.91
N SER A 77 8.41 -4.23 -4.90
CA SER A 77 9.49 -3.47 -5.52
C SER A 77 9.92 -2.29 -4.66
N LEU A 78 9.00 -1.71 -3.89
CA LEU A 78 9.28 -0.57 -3.01
C LEU A 78 9.90 -1.02 -1.69
N CYS A 79 9.35 -2.08 -1.09
CA CYS A 79 9.66 -2.50 0.26
C CYS A 79 10.68 -3.64 0.32
N GLN A 80 10.94 -4.32 -0.80
CA GLN A 80 11.93 -5.41 -0.88
C GLN A 80 11.84 -6.41 0.30
N PRO A 81 10.68 -7.04 0.52
CA PRO A 81 10.45 -7.92 1.68
C PRO A 81 11.35 -9.17 1.70
N CYS A 82 12.02 -9.49 0.59
CA CYS A 82 13.02 -10.54 0.53
C CYS A 82 14.39 -10.13 1.10
N LEU A 83 14.67 -8.82 1.20
CA LEU A 83 15.94 -8.28 1.68
C LEU A 83 15.84 -7.70 3.08
N VAL A 84 14.69 -7.15 3.45
CA VAL A 84 14.44 -6.58 4.78
C VAL A 84 13.61 -7.54 5.60
N GLN A 85 14.14 -7.96 6.75
CA GLN A 85 13.42 -8.82 7.70
C GLN A 85 12.47 -7.98 8.55
N TYR A 86 11.22 -7.86 8.15
CA TYR A 86 10.21 -7.12 8.91
C TYR A 86 9.76 -7.88 10.16
N ASP A 87 9.59 -7.16 11.27
CA ASP A 87 9.07 -7.70 12.52
C ASP A 87 7.54 -7.89 12.44
N TYR A 88 6.87 -7.02 11.69
CA TYR A 88 5.42 -7.03 11.49
C TYR A 88 5.05 -6.67 10.06
N VAL A 89 4.05 -7.36 9.51
CA VAL A 89 3.39 -7.00 8.25
C VAL A 89 1.92 -6.75 8.56
N VAL A 90 1.47 -5.50 8.43
CA VAL A 90 0.14 -5.03 8.82
C VAL A 90 -0.67 -4.72 7.57
N MET A 91 -1.84 -5.35 7.44
CA MET A 91 -2.73 -5.12 6.30
C MET A 91 -3.70 -3.96 6.56
N PHE A 92 -3.77 -3.03 5.60
CA PHE A 92 -4.72 -1.92 5.59
C PHE A 92 -6.16 -2.44 5.49
N GLY A 93 -7.07 -1.89 6.30
CA GLY A 93 -8.47 -2.33 6.40
C GLY A 93 -8.77 -3.30 7.55
N PHE A 94 -7.73 -3.71 8.30
CA PHE A 94 -7.85 -4.40 9.59
C PHE A 94 -7.15 -3.61 10.70
N LEU A 95 -7.13 -2.28 10.58
CA LEU A 95 -6.31 -1.42 11.41
C LEU A 95 -6.72 -1.53 12.88
N SER A 96 -8.00 -1.63 13.21
CA SER A 96 -8.42 -1.72 14.62
C SER A 96 -7.90 -3.00 15.31
N GLN A 97 -7.93 -4.15 14.62
CA GLN A 97 -7.52 -5.44 15.17
C GLN A 97 -5.98 -5.61 15.13
N GLU A 98 -5.37 -5.35 13.97
CA GLU A 98 -3.93 -5.55 13.75
C GLU A 98 -3.09 -4.49 14.48
N LEU A 99 -3.51 -3.22 14.49
CA LEU A 99 -2.81 -2.15 15.22
C LEU A 99 -2.91 -2.38 16.72
N GLY A 100 -4.04 -2.90 17.23
CA GLY A 100 -4.17 -3.26 18.63
C GLY A 100 -3.21 -4.37 19.07
N HIS A 101 -2.88 -5.32 18.19
CA HIS A 101 -1.85 -6.31 18.46
C HIS A 101 -0.44 -5.72 18.40
N LEU A 102 -0.17 -4.86 17.41
CA LEU A 102 1.10 -4.15 17.27
C LEU A 102 1.40 -3.27 18.50
N LEU A 103 0.44 -2.43 18.91
CA LEU A 103 0.57 -1.51 20.04
C LEU A 103 0.85 -2.28 21.34
N ARG A 104 0.15 -3.40 21.59
CA ARG A 104 0.42 -4.26 22.76
C ARG A 104 1.83 -4.79 22.77
N ARG A 105 2.31 -5.32 21.64
CA ARG A 105 3.67 -5.85 21.55
C ARG A 105 4.74 -4.76 21.63
N ALA A 106 4.41 -3.54 21.23
CA ALA A 106 5.26 -2.36 21.40
C ALA A 106 5.23 -1.78 22.83
N GLY A 107 4.43 -2.34 23.74
CA GLY A 107 4.27 -1.83 25.12
C GLY A 107 3.49 -0.52 25.22
N LEU A 108 2.69 -0.19 24.19
CA LEU A 108 1.89 1.03 24.11
C LEU A 108 0.45 0.78 24.60
N PRO A 109 -0.19 1.79 25.25
CA PRO A 109 -1.57 1.67 25.71
C PRO A 109 -2.55 1.58 24.53
N VAL A 110 -3.48 0.64 24.61
CA VAL A 110 -4.37 0.22 23.51
C VAL A 110 -5.68 0.99 23.53
N ASP A 111 -6.20 1.26 24.72
CA ASP A 111 -7.60 1.63 24.94
C ASP A 111 -7.93 3.06 24.49
N SER A 112 -6.93 3.91 24.23
CA SER A 112 -7.11 5.31 23.81
C SER A 112 -6.87 5.58 22.33
N LEU A 113 -6.25 4.64 21.58
CA LEU A 113 -5.79 4.88 20.19
C LEU A 113 -6.64 4.19 19.11
N LEU A 114 -7.46 3.20 19.48
CA LEU A 114 -8.19 2.38 18.50
C LEU A 114 -9.62 2.85 18.20
N THR A 115 -10.15 3.79 18.98
CA THR A 115 -11.56 4.21 18.94
C THR A 115 -11.96 4.96 17.65
N GLU A 116 -10.99 5.39 16.83
CA GLU A 116 -11.24 6.19 15.62
C GLU A 116 -11.26 5.37 14.31
N PHE A 117 -10.92 4.08 14.34
CA PHE A 117 -10.78 3.28 13.11
C PHE A 117 -11.96 2.31 12.92
N THR A 118 -13.03 2.75 12.26
CA THR A 118 -14.14 1.87 11.85
C THR A 118 -13.81 1.16 10.53
N ASP A 119 -13.16 0.00 10.64
CA ASP A 119 -12.72 -0.81 9.49
C ASP A 119 -13.88 -1.22 8.54
N THR A 120 -15.11 -1.34 9.06
CA THR A 120 -16.27 -1.81 8.28
C THR A 120 -16.71 -0.81 7.21
N GLN A 121 -16.88 0.47 7.54
CA GLN A 121 -17.31 1.50 6.57
C GLN A 121 -16.28 1.69 5.45
N VAL A 122 -14.99 1.63 5.79
CA VAL A 122 -13.89 1.72 4.83
C VAL A 122 -13.95 0.52 3.86
N ARG A 123 -14.07 -0.71 4.39
CA ARG A 123 -14.12 -1.92 3.57
C ARG A 123 -15.29 -1.94 2.58
N TRP A 124 -16.49 -1.58 3.05
CA TRP A 124 -17.69 -1.52 2.20
C TRP A 124 -17.56 -0.49 1.08
N THR A 125 -17.08 0.72 1.41
CA THR A 125 -16.88 1.80 0.44
C THR A 125 -15.91 1.39 -0.67
N TYR A 126 -14.77 0.79 -0.31
CA TYR A 126 -13.79 0.34 -1.29
C TYR A 126 -14.25 -0.86 -2.13
N SER A 127 -15.11 -1.75 -1.59
CA SER A 127 -15.65 -2.88 -2.36
C SER A 127 -16.50 -2.40 -3.53
N TRP A 128 -17.53 -1.61 -3.23
CA TRP A 128 -18.44 -1.06 -4.25
C TRP A 128 -17.69 -0.16 -5.24
N LEU A 129 -16.80 0.70 -4.75
CA LEU A 129 -16.02 1.58 -5.63
C LEU A 129 -15.10 0.78 -6.56
N SER A 130 -14.52 -0.32 -6.06
CA SER A 130 -13.70 -1.21 -6.90
C SER A 130 -14.55 -1.81 -8.02
N GLU A 131 -15.74 -2.34 -7.72
CA GLU A 131 -16.64 -2.88 -8.75
C GLU A 131 -16.94 -1.84 -9.83
N GLN A 132 -17.27 -0.60 -9.44
CA GLN A 132 -17.54 0.47 -10.38
C GLN A 132 -16.32 0.82 -11.24
N MET A 133 -15.16 1.05 -10.64
CA MET A 133 -13.95 1.43 -11.38
C MET A 133 -13.47 0.30 -12.30
N PHE A 134 -13.45 -0.94 -11.82
CA PHE A 134 -13.03 -2.08 -12.63
C PHE A 134 -14.03 -2.46 -13.73
N SER A 135 -15.27 -1.99 -13.66
CA SER A 135 -16.23 -2.14 -14.76
C SER A 135 -15.84 -1.33 -16.01
N GLU A 136 -15.04 -0.26 -15.86
CA GLU A 136 -14.53 0.55 -16.98
C GLU A 136 -13.39 -0.13 -17.76
N LEU A 137 -12.82 -1.21 -17.22
CA LEU A 137 -11.65 -1.86 -17.80
C LEU A 137 -12.02 -3.01 -18.74
N SER A 138 -11.34 -3.05 -19.88
CA SER A 138 -11.35 -4.21 -20.77
C SER A 138 -10.74 -5.44 -20.09
N LEU A 139 -11.10 -6.64 -20.57
CA LEU A 139 -10.50 -7.90 -20.10
C LEU A 139 -8.96 -7.89 -20.26
N GLN A 140 -8.45 -7.28 -21.33
CA GLN A 140 -7.02 -7.16 -21.58
C GLN A 140 -6.33 -6.28 -20.52
N GLN A 141 -6.89 -5.10 -20.24
CA GLN A 141 -6.35 -4.20 -19.20
C GLN A 141 -6.37 -4.88 -17.83
N LYS A 142 -7.48 -5.57 -17.50
CA LYS A 142 -7.60 -6.39 -16.29
C LYS A 142 -6.44 -7.38 -16.20
N GLN A 143 -6.22 -8.23 -17.21
CA GLN A 143 -5.14 -9.22 -17.23
C GLN A 143 -3.74 -8.59 -17.12
N GLN A 144 -3.50 -7.49 -17.85
CA GLN A 144 -2.22 -6.79 -17.81
C GLN A 144 -1.94 -6.20 -16.43
N LEU A 145 -2.98 -5.72 -15.73
CA LEU A 145 -2.89 -5.16 -14.39
C LEU A 145 -2.65 -6.25 -13.34
N SER A 146 -3.31 -7.42 -13.45
CA SER A 146 -2.99 -8.57 -12.59
C SER A 146 -1.55 -9.02 -12.77
N HIS A 147 -1.08 -9.05 -14.02
CA HIS A 147 0.31 -9.40 -14.31
C HIS A 147 1.28 -8.34 -13.76
N PHE A 148 0.93 -7.06 -13.86
CA PHE A 148 1.72 -5.96 -13.31
C PHE A 148 1.92 -6.07 -11.79
N TYR A 149 0.85 -6.40 -11.05
CA TYR A 149 0.91 -6.59 -9.58
C TYR A 149 1.13 -8.04 -9.12
N ARG A 150 1.52 -8.96 -10.01
CA ARG A 150 1.58 -10.40 -9.73
C ARG A 150 2.38 -10.78 -8.48
N TRP A 151 3.45 -10.04 -8.21
CA TRP A 151 4.31 -10.34 -7.06
C TRP A 151 3.74 -9.82 -5.75
N ASP A 152 3.01 -8.71 -5.75
CA ASP A 152 2.27 -8.24 -4.57
C ASP A 152 1.18 -9.26 -4.21
N LEU A 153 0.43 -9.73 -5.22
CA LEU A 153 -0.62 -10.74 -5.07
C LEU A 153 -0.08 -12.11 -4.63
N ALA A 154 1.18 -12.40 -4.91
CA ALA A 154 1.85 -13.63 -4.47
C ALA A 154 2.45 -13.49 -3.06
N ALA A 155 2.95 -12.30 -2.70
CA ALA A 155 3.63 -12.06 -1.44
C ALA A 155 2.66 -11.84 -0.26
N PHE A 156 1.47 -11.29 -0.53
CA PHE A 156 0.53 -10.89 0.52
C PHE A 156 -0.87 -11.49 0.30
N PRO A 157 -1.60 -11.83 1.39
CA PRO A 157 -2.89 -12.51 1.30
C PRO A 157 -4.03 -11.53 1.02
N PHE A 158 -3.97 -10.81 -0.10
CA PHE A 158 -5.04 -9.91 -0.49
C PHE A 158 -6.30 -10.68 -0.90
N SER A 159 -7.47 -10.24 -0.41
CA SER A 159 -8.74 -10.73 -0.92
C SER A 159 -8.85 -10.29 -2.36
N SER A 160 -8.67 -11.22 -3.29
CA SER A 160 -8.71 -10.93 -4.71
C SER A 160 -10.14 -10.58 -5.14
N SER A 161 -10.60 -9.36 -4.86
CA SER A 161 -11.86 -8.80 -5.38
C SER A 161 -11.88 -8.79 -6.91
N PHE A 162 -10.69 -8.90 -7.50
CA PHE A 162 -10.45 -9.01 -8.94
C PHE A 162 -10.68 -10.42 -9.53
N ARG A 163 -10.69 -11.50 -8.72
CA ARG A 163 -10.75 -12.90 -9.23
C ARG A 163 -12.16 -13.48 -9.34
N SER A 164 -13.20 -12.69 -9.14
CA SER A 164 -14.56 -13.10 -9.46
C SER A 164 -14.83 -12.83 -10.94
N ASP A 165 -14.26 -13.68 -11.79
CA ASP A 165 -14.75 -14.11 -13.11
C ASP A 165 -14.07 -15.45 -13.46
#